data_AF-A0A6P1YRY3-F1
#
_entry.id   AF-A0A6P1YRY3-F1
#
_cell.length_a   1.000
_cell.length_b   1.000
_cell.length_c   1.000
_cell.angle_alpha   90.00
_cell.angle_beta   90.00
_cell.angle_gamma   90.00
#
_symmetry.space_group_name_H-M   'P 1'
#
loop_
_entity.id
_entity.type
_entity.pdbx_description
1 polymer ?
#
loop_
_entity_poly.entity_id
_entity_poly.type
_entity_poly.pdbx_seq_one_letter_code
_entity_poly.pdbx_strand_id
1 'polypeptide(L)' 'MRGETLASLSVAHGYDLSAFSKALKRPWPAVEMIIATFLDLAPKHIWPSRYDTAGRPLRRPSNGRRMADARLRQKSRAA' A
#
# COMPACT_ATOMS: atom_id res chain seq x y z
N MET A 1 -23.21 5.79 -4.35
CA MET A 1 -21.96 5.88 -5.14
C MET A 1 -20.79 5.68 -4.19
N ARG A 2 -19.96 4.65 -4.35
CA ARG A 2 -18.74 4.50 -3.55
C ARG A 2 -17.70 5.50 -4.05
N GLY A 3 -17.86 6.76 -3.65
CA GLY A 3 -16.97 7.88 -3.97
C GLY A 3 -15.77 7.96 -3.03
N GLU A 4 -15.29 6.83 -2.51
CA GLU A 4 -14.10 6.82 -1.69
C GLU A 4 -12.87 6.87 -2.59
N THR A 5 -12.10 7.95 -2.45
CA THR A 5 -10.87 8.17 -3.18
C THR A 5 -9.72 7.46 -2.47
N LEU A 6 -8.65 7.13 -3.20
CA LEU A 6 -7.40 6.61 -2.62
C LEU A 6 -6.85 7.52 -1.50
N ALA A 7 -7.13 8.81 -1.57
CA ALA A 7 -6.79 9.78 -0.52
C ALA A 7 -7.55 9.52 0.78
N SER A 8 -8.87 9.30 0.71
CA SER A 8 -9.69 8.96 1.88
C SER A 8 -9.26 7.63 2.50
N LEU A 9 -8.97 6.62 1.67
CA LEU A 9 -8.44 5.33 2.11
C LEU A 9 -7.07 5.48 2.79
N SER A 10 -6.20 6.35 2.27
CA SER A 10 -4.90 6.63 2.90
C SER A 10 -5.07 7.19 4.32
N VAL A 11 -5.97 8.17 4.49
CA VAL A 11 -6.25 8.80 5.77
C VAL A 11 -6.87 7.80 6.76
N ALA A 12 -7.83 7.00 6.31
CA ALA A 12 -8.48 5.97 7.14
C ALA A 12 -7.48 4.94 7.70
N HIS A 13 -6.43 4.65 6.96
CA HIS A 13 -5.37 3.71 7.36
C HIS A 13 -4.13 4.38 7.97
N GLY A 14 -4.15 5.71 8.16
CA GLY A 14 -3.03 6.47 8.76
C GLY A 14 -1.77 6.55 7.89
N TYR A 15 -1.91 6.36 6.58
CA TYR A 15 -0.83 6.52 5.61
C TYR A 15 -0.81 7.93 5.02
N ASP A 16 0.38 8.34 4.57
CA ASP A 16 0.53 9.55 3.75
C ASP A 16 -0.31 9.45 2.47
N LEU A 17 -0.89 10.56 2.02
CA LEU A 17 -1.73 10.63 0.81
C LEU A 17 -1.01 10.12 -0.45
N SER A 18 0.33 10.20 -0.48
CA SER A 18 1.14 9.70 -1.60
C SER A 18 1.50 8.22 -1.49
N ALA A 19 1.27 7.56 -0.35
CA ALA A 19 1.67 6.17 -0.11
C ALA A 19 0.99 5.21 -1.09
N PHE A 20 -0.31 5.40 -1.33
CA PHE A 20 -1.10 4.59 -2.25
C PHE A 20 -0.66 4.82 -3.71
N SER A 21 -0.40 6.08 -4.09
CA SER A 21 0.18 6.41 -5.39
C SER A 21 1.57 5.82 -5.60
N LYS A 22 2.38 5.71 -4.53
CA LYS A 22 3.69 5.06 -4.54
C LYS A 22 3.57 3.55 -4.66
N ALA A 23 2.59 2.92 -4.02
CA ALA A 23 2.33 1.47 -4.09
C ALA A 23 1.99 1.00 -5.52
N LEU A 24 1.27 1.83 -6.30
CA LEU A 24 1.03 1.54 -7.72
C LEU A 24 2.35 1.42 -8.51
N LYS A 25 3.35 2.26 -8.20
CA LYS A 25 4.63 2.32 -8.92
C LYS A 25 5.71 1.40 -8.33
N ARG A 26 5.71 1.15 -7.02
CA ARG A 26 6.72 0.37 -6.29
C ARG A 26 6.08 -0.74 -5.46
N PRO A 27 6.64 -1.96 -5.42
CA PRO A 27 6.06 -3.08 -4.69
C PRO A 27 5.97 -2.76 -3.20
N TRP A 28 4.74 -2.63 -2.70
CA TRP A 28 4.44 -2.40 -1.29
C TRP A 28 3.27 -3.29 -0.84
N PRO A 29 3.54 -4.56 -0.48
CA PRO A 29 2.49 -5.55 -0.28
C PRO A 29 1.41 -5.17 0.74
N ALA A 30 1.79 -4.47 1.83
CA ALA A 30 0.84 -4.02 2.84
C ALA A 30 -0.21 -3.03 2.28
N VAL A 31 0.21 -2.05 1.49
CA VAL A 31 -0.70 -1.05 0.89
C VAL A 31 -1.47 -1.66 -0.28
N GLU A 32 -0.80 -2.50 -1.09
CA GLU A 32 -1.43 -3.22 -2.19
C GLU A 32 -2.59 -4.11 -1.72
N MET A 33 -2.44 -4.79 -0.57
CA MET A 33 -3.52 -5.55 0.05
C MET A 33 -4.70 -4.67 0.46
N ILE A 34 -4.46 -3.50 1.05
CA ILE A 34 -5.53 -2.58 1.46
C ILE A 34 -6.33 -2.10 0.23
N ILE A 35 -5.63 -1.73 -0.85
CA ILE A 35 -6.27 -1.34 -2.12
C ILE A 35 -7.08 -2.50 -2.70
N ALA A 36 -6.53 -3.70 -2.69
CA ALA A 36 -7.18 -4.88 -3.21
C ALA A 36 -8.46 -5.20 -2.43
N THR A 37 -8.39 -5.21 -1.10
CA THR A 37 -9.55 -5.37 -0.20
C THR A 37 -10.60 -4.28 -0.44
N PHE A 38 -10.19 -3.03 -0.62
CA PHE A 38 -11.11 -1.93 -0.91
C PHE A 38 -11.86 -2.12 -2.24
N LEU A 39 -11.17 -2.67 -3.25
CA LEU A 39 -11.76 -3.00 -4.55
C LEU A 39 -12.50 -4.34 -4.56
N ASP A 40 -12.53 -5.06 -3.43
CA ASP A 40 -13.06 -6.42 -3.32
C ASP A 40 -12.40 -7.40 -4.33
N LEU A 41 -11.10 -7.21 -4.54
CA LEU A 41 -10.27 -7.98 -5.47
C LEU A 41 -9.06 -8.58 -4.75
N ALA A 42 -8.51 -9.64 -5.32
CA ALA A 42 -7.21 -10.13 -4.89
C ALA A 42 -6.09 -9.22 -5.43
N PRO A 43 -5.00 -8.97 -4.66
CA PRO A 43 -3.90 -8.12 -5.12
C PRO A 43 -3.24 -8.66 -6.40
N LYS A 44 -3.31 -9.98 -6.64
CA LYS A 44 -2.89 -10.61 -7.90
C LYS A 44 -3.68 -10.18 -9.13
N HIS A 45 -4.95 -9.76 -8.98
CA HIS A 45 -5.74 -9.26 -10.11
C HIS A 45 -5.28 -7.87 -10.54
N ILE A 46 -4.78 -7.07 -9.60
CA ILE A 46 -4.28 -5.71 -9.85
C ILE A 46 -2.81 -5.74 -10.29
N TRP A 47 -2.00 -6.59 -9.65
CA TRP A 47 -0.57 -6.74 -9.92
C TRP A 47 -0.18 -8.20 -10.19
N PRO A 48 -0.59 -8.79 -11.34
CA PRO A 48 -0.33 -10.18 -11.66
C PRO A 48 1.17 -10.50 -11.77
N SER A 49 2.01 -9.51 -12.13
CA SER A 49 3.46 -9.67 -12.20
C SER A 49 4.16 -9.63 -10.84
N ARG A 50 3.45 -9.24 -9.76
CA ARG A 50 4.01 -9.12 -8.41
C ARG A 50 3.59 -10.25 -7.48
N TYR A 51 2.53 -10.99 -7.80
CA TYR A 51 1.95 -12.03 -6.95
C TYR A 51 1.83 -13.38 -7.66
N ASP A 52 1.98 -14.46 -6.91
CA ASP A 52 1.78 -15.82 -7.38
C ASP A 52 0.28 -16.15 -7.54
N THR A 53 -0.02 -17.34 -8.09
CA THR A 53 -1.39 -17.83 -8.23
C THR A 53 -2.12 -17.97 -6.89
N ALA A 54 -1.36 -18.12 -5.79
CA ALA A 54 -1.84 -18.18 -4.41
C ALA A 54 -1.99 -16.79 -3.74
N GLY A 55 -1.68 -15.68 -4.42
CA GLY A 55 -1.78 -14.33 -3.87
C GLY A 55 -0.63 -13.92 -2.93
N ARG A 56 0.52 -14.61 -3.00
CA ARG A 56 1.75 -14.26 -2.27
C ARG A 56 2.70 -13.47 -3.16
N PRO A 57 3.45 -12.49 -2.62
CA PRO A 57 4.36 -11.69 -3.42
C PRO A 57 5.51 -12.55 -3.99
N LEU A 58 5.73 -12.49 -5.31
CA LEU A 58 6.71 -13.28 -6.07
C LEU A 58 8.16 -12.91 -5.76
N ARG A 59 8.42 -11.62 -5.50
CA ARG A 59 9.74 -11.15 -5.08
C ARG A 59 9.69 -10.71 -3.63
N ARG A 60 10.54 -11.30 -2.79
CA ARG A 60 10.97 -10.64 -1.55
C ARG A 60 11.57 -9.30 -1.97
N PRO A 61 11.17 -8.16 -1.38
CA PRO A 61 11.70 -6.87 -1.77
C PRO A 61 13.22 -6.91 -1.61
N SER A 62 13.93 -6.92 -2.74
CA SER A 62 15.40 -7.13 -2.81
C SER A 62 16.21 -5.96 -2.27
N ASN A 63 15.57 -4.99 -1.62
CA ASN A 63 16.21 -3.84 -1.01
C ASN A 63 16.13 -3.92 0.52
N GLY A 64 17.01 -4.72 1.09
CA GLY A 64 17.44 -4.67 2.48
C GLY A 64 18.19 -3.39 2.86
N ARG A 65 17.78 -2.20 2.37
CA ARG A 65 18.23 -0.91 2.90
C ARG A 65 17.04 0.05 2.98
N ARG A 66 16.63 0.35 4.23
CA ARG A 66 15.93 1.57 4.69
C ARG A 66 14.41 1.68 4.80
N MET A 67 13.59 0.62 4.77
CA MET A 67 12.14 0.78 5.01
C MET A 67 11.52 -0.20 6.02
N ALA A 68 12.33 -0.72 6.96
CA ALA A 68 11.81 -1.08 8.28
C ALA A 68 11.52 0.18 9.14
N ASP A 69 11.79 1.37 8.61
CA ASP A 69 11.83 2.61 9.37
C ASP A 69 10.51 3.39 9.40
N ALA A 70 9.44 3.02 8.69
CA ALA A 70 8.18 3.80 8.67
C ALA A 70 7.21 3.51 9.85
N ARG A 71 7.75 3.10 11.01
CA ARG A 71 7.24 3.70 12.28
C ARG A 71 7.72 5.16 12.42
N LEU A 72 8.36 5.70 11.38
CA LEU A 72 8.97 7.02 11.33
C LEU A 72 7.94 8.11 11.59
N ARG A 73 8.18 8.72 12.74
CA ARG A 73 8.00 10.15 12.96
C ARG A 73 6.58 10.56 13.30
N GLN A 74 6.19 10.10 14.48
CA GLN A 74 5.88 10.99 15.60
C GLN A 74 6.22 12.49 15.34
N LYS A 75 5.27 13.34 15.74
CA LYS A 75 5.34 14.81 15.96
C LYS A 75 5.33 15.67 14.70
N SER A 76 4.31 16.53 14.57
CA SER A 76 4.24 17.88 15.17
C SER A 76 2.98 18.58 14.64
N ARG A 77 2.05 19.03 15.52
CA ARG A 77 1.74 20.44 15.87
C ARG A 77 1.06 21.23 14.71
N ALA A 78 0.07 22.09 14.88
CA ALA A 78 -0.34 22.93 15.99
C ALA A 78 -1.71 23.60 15.67
N ALA A 79 -2.33 24.13 16.73
CA ALA A 79 -3.44 25.09 16.78
C ALA A 79 -4.86 24.58 16.47
#